data_AF-A0A3B9A4P7-F1
#
_entry.id   AF-A0A3B9A4P7-F1
#
_cell.length_a   1.000
_cell.length_b   1.000
_cell.length_c   1.000
_cell.angle_alpha   90.00
_cell.angle_beta   90.00
_cell.angle_gamma   90.00
#
_symmetry.space_group_name_H-M   'P 1'
#
loop_
_entity.id
_entity.type
_entity.pdbx_description
1 polymer ?
#
loop_
_entity_poly.entity_id
_entity_poly.type
_entity_poly.pdbx_seq_one_letter_code
_entity_poly.pdbx_strand_id
1 'polypeptide(L)'
;DMLALRIIQLGGTPLINPEDWFKETNCGYDAPSDPFVKKILAQNIHGEQCAIGVYTRLLEIVKDKDPVTYNMVLTILAQEVEHEEDLQALDEDLEALMMRYQ
;
A
#
# COMPACT_ATOMS: atom_id res chain seq x y z
N ASP A 1 8.27 0.65 10.49
CA ASP A 1 8.58 0.89 11.90
C ASP A 1 7.33 1.00 12.78
N MET A 2 6.44 1.97 12.52
CA MET A 2 5.22 2.21 13.31
C MET A 2 4.38 0.94 13.60
N LEU A 3 4.04 0.16 12.56
CA LEU A 3 3.24 -1.06 12.71
C LEU A 3 3.93 -2.14 13.52
N ALA A 4 5.22 -2.39 13.27
CA ALA A 4 5.99 -3.41 13.99
C ALA A 4 6.08 -3.07 15.49
N LEU A 5 6.35 -1.81 15.82
CA LEU A 5 6.36 -1.34 17.20
C LEU A 5 4.97 -1.47 17.85
N ARG A 6 3.89 -1.15 17.12
CA ARG A 6 2.54 -1.30 17.64
C ARG A 6 2.16 -2.75 17.92
N ILE A 7 2.56 -3.68 17.05
CA ILE A 7 2.38 -5.12 17.25
C ILE A 7 3.08 -5.57 18.54
N ILE A 8 4.32 -5.13 18.77
CA ILE A 8 5.08 -5.46 19.99
C ILE A 8 4.41 -4.86 21.24
N GLN A 9 3.94 -3.61 21.17
CA GLN A 9 3.22 -2.96 22.29
C GLN A 9 1.94 -3.71 22.69
N LEU A 10 1.28 -4.36 21.73
CA LEU A 10 0.10 -5.20 21.96
C LEU A 10 0.45 -6.63 22.42
N GLY A 11 1.74 -6.93 22.64
CA GLY A 11 2.23 -8.24 23.06
C GLY A 11 2.37 -9.26 21.91
N GLY A 12 2.25 -8.82 20.66
CA GLY A 12 2.45 -9.64 19.47
C GLY A 12 3.92 -9.73 19.04
N THR A 13 4.18 -10.57 18.04
CA THR A 13 5.50 -10.70 17.39
C THR A 13 5.33 -10.41 15.90
N PRO A 14 6.00 -9.38 15.35
CA PRO A 14 6.01 -9.12 13.90
C PRO A 14 6.60 -10.31 13.13
N LEU A 15 6.31 -10.42 11.83
CA LEU A 15 6.99 -11.38 10.97
C LEU A 15 8.49 -11.05 10.89
N ILE A 16 9.33 -11.95 11.40
CA ILE A 16 10.79 -11.75 11.50
C ILE A 16 11.58 -12.43 10.39
N ASN A 17 10.99 -13.38 9.66
CA ASN A 17 11.65 -14.08 8.56
C ASN A 17 11.11 -13.57 7.21
N PRO A 18 11.97 -13.03 6.32
CA PRO A 18 11.55 -12.54 5.00
C PRO A 18 10.86 -13.59 4.12
N GLU A 19 11.20 -14.87 4.27
CA GLU A 19 10.56 -15.95 3.50
C GLU A 19 9.05 -16.07 3.77
N ASP A 20 8.60 -15.68 4.97
CA ASP A 20 7.19 -15.77 5.34
C ASP A 20 6.36 -14.61 4.77
N TRP A 21 6.99 -13.53 4.30
CA TRP A 21 6.26 -12.40 3.69
C TRP A 21 5.48 -12.82 2.45
N PHE A 22 6.03 -13.73 1.65
CA PHE A 22 5.33 -14.25 0.46
C PHE A 22 4.09 -15.08 0.81
N LYS A 23 4.00 -15.60 2.03
CA LYS A 23 2.85 -16.40 2.51
C LYS A 23 1.78 -15.50 3.13
N GLU A 24 2.20 -14.47 3.85
CA GLU A 24 1.34 -13.62 4.68
C GLU A 24 0.99 -12.27 4.02
N THR A 25 1.60 -11.94 2.88
CA THR A 25 1.30 -10.69 2.16
C THR A 25 -0.16 -10.67 1.70
N ASN A 26 -0.80 -9.52 1.87
CA ASN A 26 -2.17 -9.30 1.39
C ASN A 26 -2.21 -8.92 -0.10
N CYS A 27 -1.11 -8.35 -0.62
CA CYS A 27 -1.06 -7.73 -1.94
C CYS A 27 -0.14 -8.46 -2.93
N GLY A 28 0.51 -9.53 -2.48
CA GLY A 28 1.48 -10.25 -3.31
C GLY A 28 2.77 -9.46 -3.54
N TYR A 29 3.51 -9.88 -4.55
CA TYR A 29 4.69 -9.18 -5.05
C TYR A 29 4.77 -9.39 -6.56
N ASP A 30 4.63 -8.32 -7.33
CA ASP A 30 4.81 -8.34 -8.77
C ASP A 30 6.23 -7.92 -9.12
N ALA A 31 6.99 -8.86 -9.70
CA ALA A 31 8.33 -8.55 -10.16
C ALA A 31 8.27 -7.63 -11.39
N PRO A 32 9.02 -6.51 -11.41
CA PRO A 32 9.02 -5.56 -12.54
C PRO A 32 9.87 -6.11 -13.70
N SER A 33 9.40 -7.16 -14.37
CA SER A 33 10.11 -7.79 -15.49
C SER A 33 10.07 -6.99 -16.78
N ASP A 34 9.07 -6.11 -16.92
CA ASP A 34 8.98 -5.15 -18.03
C ASP A 34 9.40 -3.76 -17.52
N PRO A 35 10.54 -3.21 -17.99
CA PRO A 35 11.05 -1.92 -17.50
C PRO A 35 10.28 -0.73 -18.07
N PHE A 36 9.27 -0.93 -18.91
CA PHE A 36 8.49 0.19 -19.46
C PHE A 36 7.72 0.93 -18.35
N VAL A 37 7.94 2.24 -18.24
CA VAL A 37 7.41 3.08 -17.14
C VAL A 37 5.90 2.92 -16.95
N LYS A 38 5.11 2.85 -18.04
CA LYS A 38 3.66 2.65 -17.96
C LYS A 38 3.27 1.33 -17.28
N LYS A 39 4.06 0.26 -17.46
CA LYS A 39 3.84 -1.03 -16.79
C LYS A 39 4.16 -0.96 -15.31
N ILE A 40 5.24 -0.26 -14.95
CA ILE A 40 5.62 -0.05 -13.56
C ILE A 40 4.60 0.83 -12.84
N LEU A 41 4.13 1.91 -13.46
CA LEU A 41 3.06 2.76 -12.90
C LEU A 41 1.80 1.95 -12.64
N ALA A 42 1.35 1.15 -13.61
CA ALA A 42 0.19 0.29 -13.43
C ALA A 42 0.35 -0.73 -12.28
N GLN A 43 1.55 -1.30 -12.11
CA GLN A 43 1.85 -2.19 -10.97
C GLN A 43 1.80 -1.45 -9.64
N ASN A 44 2.39 -0.26 -9.56
CA ASN A 44 2.39 0.53 -8.33
C ASN A 44 0.97 1.00 -7.94
N ILE A 45 0.18 1.49 -8.91
CA ILE A 45 -1.23 1.88 -8.69
C ILE A 45 -2.01 0.68 -8.14
N HIS A 46 -1.83 -0.51 -8.72
CA HIS A 46 -2.48 -1.72 -8.20
C HIS A 46 -2.05 -2.05 -6.76
N GLY A 47 -0.76 -1.87 -6.45
CA GLY A 47 -0.21 -2.01 -5.10
C GLY A 47 -0.90 -1.09 -4.09
N GLU A 48 -1.01 0.20 -4.40
CA GLU A 48 -1.65 1.17 -3.51
C GLU A 48 -3.15 0.89 -3.34
N GLN A 49 -3.87 0.54 -4.42
CA GLN A 49 -5.28 0.14 -4.34
C GLN A 49 -5.49 -1.08 -3.42
N CYS A 50 -4.59 -2.06 -3.47
CA CYS A 50 -4.64 -3.18 -2.55
C CYS A 50 -4.37 -2.75 -1.10
N ALA A 51 -3.34 -1.92 -0.87
CA ALA A 51 -2.98 -1.40 0.45
C ALA A 51 -4.13 -0.61 1.09
N ILE A 52 -4.77 0.29 0.32
CA ILE A 52 -5.98 1.02 0.71
C ILE A 52 -7.07 0.04 1.18
N GLY A 53 -7.32 -1.02 0.41
CA GLY A 53 -8.29 -2.05 0.77
C GLY A 53 -7.95 -2.78 2.07
N VAL A 54 -6.67 -3.07 2.31
CA VAL A 54 -6.19 -3.72 3.54
C VAL A 54 -6.38 -2.81 4.76
N TYR A 55 -5.91 -1.56 4.68
CA TYR A 55 -6.00 -0.64 5.81
C TYR A 55 -7.43 -0.19 6.10
N THR A 56 -8.27 -0.08 5.08
CA THR A 56 -9.72 0.14 5.26
C THR A 56 -10.35 -0.98 6.09
N ARG A 57 -10.09 -2.25 5.74
CA ARG A 57 -10.59 -3.40 6.53
C ARG A 57 -10.01 -3.39 7.95
N LEU A 58 -8.74 -3.02 8.11
CA LEU A 58 -8.12 -2.96 9.43
C LEU A 58 -8.75 -1.87 10.31
N LEU A 59 -9.12 -0.72 9.75
CA LEU A 59 -9.88 0.31 10.48
C LEU A 59 -11.18 -0.24 11.05
N GLU A 60 -11.94 -1.00 10.27
CA GLU A 60 -13.19 -1.61 10.74
C GLU A 60 -12.97 -2.57 11.91
N ILE A 61 -11.87 -3.32 11.90
CA ILE A 61 -11.52 -4.26 12.98
C ILE A 61 -11.26 -3.54 14.29
N VAL A 62 -10.48 -2.45 14.24
CA VAL A 62 -9.99 -1.72 15.43
C VAL A 62 -10.90 -0.58 15.87
N LYS A 63 -11.87 -0.19 15.05
CA LYS A 63 -12.86 0.84 15.34
C LYS A 63 -13.52 0.59 16.69
N ASP A 64 -13.55 1.63 17.52
CA ASP A 64 -14.10 1.64 18.88
C ASP A 64 -13.47 0.67 19.90
N LYS A 65 -12.49 -0.16 19.47
CA LYS A 65 -11.79 -1.13 20.33
C LYS A 65 -10.39 -0.67 20.71
N ASP A 66 -9.69 -0.04 19.78
CA ASP A 66 -8.33 0.46 19.98
C ASP A 66 -8.13 1.79 19.24
N PRO A 67 -8.45 2.93 19.88
CA PRO A 67 -8.36 4.23 19.23
C PRO A 67 -6.93 4.64 18.86
N VAL A 68 -5.92 4.09 19.54
CA VAL A 68 -4.50 4.38 19.23
C VAL A 68 -4.10 3.67 17.96
N THR A 69 -4.42 2.37 17.82
CA THR A 69 -4.21 1.64 16.56
C THR A 69 -5.06 2.23 15.44
N TYR A 70 -6.32 2.60 15.72
CA TYR A 70 -7.19 3.24 14.73
C TYR A 70 -6.55 4.51 14.15
N ASN A 71 -6.07 5.42 15.00
CA ASN A 71 -5.44 6.65 14.53
C ASN A 71 -4.19 6.37 13.67
N MET A 72 -3.36 5.39 14.08
CA MET A 72 -2.19 4.99 13.32
C MET A 72 -2.55 4.43 11.94
N VAL A 73 -3.52 3.52 11.88
CA VAL A 73 -3.99 2.91 10.63
C VAL A 73 -4.66 3.96 9.74
N LEU A 74 -5.36 4.93 10.32
CA LEU A 74 -5.98 6.03 9.58
C LEU A 74 -4.91 6.94 8.94
N THR A 75 -3.83 7.23 9.66
CA THR A 75 -2.69 7.96 9.08
C THR A 75 -2.10 7.20 7.90
N ILE A 76 -1.87 5.89 8.03
CA ILE A 76 -1.31 5.10 6.94
C ILE A 76 -2.27 5.06 5.75
N LEU A 77 -3.57 4.83 5.98
CA LEU A 77 -4.58 4.86 4.91
C LEU A 77 -4.59 6.20 4.17
N ALA A 78 -4.48 7.31 4.88
CA ALA A 78 -4.42 8.63 4.25
C ALA A 78 -3.20 8.77 3.34
N GLN A 79 -2.04 8.24 3.75
CA GLN A 79 -0.83 8.21 2.93
C GLN A 79 -1.00 7.34 1.69
N GLU A 80 -1.60 6.14 1.80
CA GLU A 80 -1.79 5.29 0.62
C GLU A 80 -2.78 5.90 -0.38
N VAL A 81 -3.80 6.63 0.09
CA VAL A 81 -4.71 7.37 -0.80
C VAL A 81 -3.98 8.50 -1.53
N GLU A 82 -3.12 9.25 -0.83
CA GLU A 82 -2.27 10.30 -1.44
C GLU A 82 -1.31 9.70 -2.48
N HIS A 83 -0.64 8.59 -2.14
CA HIS A 83 0.26 7.89 -3.07
C HIS A 83 -0.47 7.39 -4.32
N GLU A 84 -1.69 6.84 -4.16
CA GLU A 84 -2.49 6.36 -5.28
C GLU A 84 -2.91 7.49 -6.22
N GLU A 85 -3.35 8.62 -5.66
CA GLU A 85 -3.69 9.84 -6.41
C GLU A 85 -2.47 10.38 -7.18
N ASP A 86 -1.31 10.48 -6.52
CA ASP A 86 -0.06 10.93 -7.14
C ASP A 86 0.34 10.02 -8.33
N LEU A 87 0.24 8.70 -8.16
CA LEU A 87 0.56 7.75 -9.22
C LEU A 87 -0.45 7.80 -10.38
N GLN A 88 -1.74 7.97 -10.10
CA GLN A 88 -2.75 8.18 -11.13
C GLN A 88 -2.47 9.44 -11.94
N ALA A 89 -2.13 10.55 -11.28
CA ALA A 89 -1.78 11.80 -11.97
C ALA A 89 -0.56 11.63 -12.90
N LEU A 90 0.48 10.92 -12.45
CA LEU A 90 1.64 10.59 -13.29
C LEU A 90 1.26 9.73 -14.50
N ASP A 91 0.33 8.80 -14.33
CA ASP A 91 -0.14 7.90 -15.38
C ASP A 91 -0.91 8.65 -16.48
N GLU A 92 -1.77 9.60 -16.08
CA GLU A 92 -2.51 10.50 -16.97
C GLU A 92 -1.57 11.45 -17.73
N ASP A 93 -0.59 12.05 -17.04
CA ASP A 93 0.42 12.92 -17.66
C ASP A 93 1.25 12.16 -18.70
N LEU A 94 1.63 10.91 -18.39
CA LEU A 94 2.37 10.05 -19.32
C LEU A 94 1.53 9.74 -20.56
N GLU A 95 0.23 9.45 -20.42
CA GLU A 95 -0.66 9.24 -21.56
C GLU A 95 -0.78 10.49 -22.43
N ALA A 96 -0.95 11.65 -21.80
CA ALA A 96 -1.00 12.94 -22.50
C ALA A 96 0.29 13.20 -23.29
N LEU A 97 1.45 12.89 -22.73
CA LEU A 97 2.73 13.00 -23.42
C LEU A 97 2.83 12.02 -24.59
N MET A 98 2.49 10.75 -24.38
CA MET A 98 2.54 9.73 -25.44
C MET A 98 1.64 10.09 -26.62
N MET A 99 0.42 10.59 -26.37
CA MET A 99 -0.51 11.05 -27.41
C MET A 99 0.01 12.26 -28.21
N ARG A 100 0.83 13.13 -27.61
CA ARG A 100 1.40 14.31 -28.29
C ARG A 100 2.54 13.96 -29.25
N TYR A 101 3.23 12.85 -29.01
CA TYR A 101 4.40 12.43 -29.79
C TYR A 101 4.11 11.22 -30.71
N GLN A 102 2.83 10.86 -30.85
CA GLN A 102 2.31 9.86 -31.80
C GLN A 102 1.79 10.54 -33.06
#